data_AF-A0A8K9UY95-F1
#
_entry.id   AF-A0A8K9UY95-F1
#
_cell.length_a   1.000
_cell.length_b   1.000
_cell.length_c   1.000
_cell.angle_alpha   90.00
_cell.angle_beta   90.00
_cell.angle_gamma   90.00
#
_symmetry.space_group_name_H-M   'P 1'
#
loop_
_entity.id
_entity.type
_entity.pdbx_description
1 polymer ?
#
loop_
_entity_poly.entity_id
_entity_poly.type
_entity_poly.pdbx_seq_one_letter_code
_entity_poly.pdbx_strand_id
1 'polypeptide(L)'
;LMKIKSNQTRIYDGDGYKKRAACLCFRNESEEEVNPGLGVERPEEEPNVAAVREVCEEAGVKGTLGRLLGIFENTGRKYRTYVYVLMVTEMLEDWEDSVNIGRKREWFKTDDASRVLQCHKPVQASYFEQQHDAPGVALAFVITLGHI
;
A
#
# COMPACT_ATOMS: atom_id res chain seq x y z
N LEU A 1 -18.79 -9.77 3.73
CA LEU A 1 -19.22 -9.60 2.33
C LEU A 1 -17.99 -9.52 1.44
N MET A 2 -17.95 -10.25 0.31
CA MET A 2 -16.97 -9.97 -0.74
C MET A 2 -17.44 -8.75 -1.53
N LYS A 3 -16.54 -7.78 -1.74
CA LYS A 3 -16.80 -6.60 -2.57
C LYS A 3 -16.95 -7.05 -4.03
N ILE A 4 -18.17 -7.08 -4.55
CA ILE A 4 -18.43 -7.35 -5.97
C ILE A 4 -18.47 -6.01 -6.69
N LYS A 5 -17.31 -5.54 -7.17
CA LYS A 5 -17.22 -4.37 -8.06
C LYS A 5 -17.57 -4.84 -9.48
N SER A 6 -18.78 -4.54 -9.96
CA SER A 6 -19.36 -5.10 -11.20
C SER A 6 -18.68 -4.66 -12.51
N ASN A 7 -17.78 -3.68 -12.48
CA ASN A 7 -17.12 -3.13 -13.67
C ASN A 7 -15.59 -3.32 -13.69
N GLN A 8 -15.02 -4.21 -12.87
CA GLN A 8 -13.55 -4.38 -12.77
C GLN A 8 -12.97 -5.30 -13.85
N THR A 9 -12.42 -4.72 -14.93
CA THR A 9 -11.61 -5.44 -15.91
C THR A 9 -10.28 -5.85 -15.28
N ARG A 10 -10.00 -7.16 -15.25
CA ARG A 10 -8.74 -7.72 -14.75
C ARG A 10 -7.70 -7.67 -15.86
N ILE A 11 -6.55 -7.04 -15.60
CA ILE A 11 -5.43 -7.06 -16.54
C ILE A 11 -4.26 -7.85 -15.97
N TYR A 12 -3.61 -8.55 -16.87
CA TYR A 12 -2.50 -9.43 -16.61
C TYR A 12 -1.26 -8.93 -17.36
N ASP A 13 -0.10 -9.10 -16.76
CA ASP A 13 1.19 -9.01 -17.42
C ASP A 13 1.34 -10.13 -18.48
N GLY A 14 2.31 -9.97 -19.38
CA GLY A 14 2.60 -10.97 -20.43
C GLY A 14 2.99 -12.35 -19.89
N ASP A 15 3.42 -12.44 -18.63
CA ASP A 15 3.76 -13.66 -17.90
C ASP A 15 2.56 -14.23 -17.08
N GLY A 16 1.38 -13.62 -17.18
CA GLY A 16 0.15 -14.06 -16.54
C GLY A 16 -0.03 -13.60 -15.09
N TYR A 17 0.82 -12.69 -14.59
CA TYR A 17 0.61 -12.06 -13.28
C TYR A 17 -0.46 -10.98 -13.36
N LYS A 18 -1.39 -10.98 -12.42
CA LYS A 18 -2.41 -9.93 -12.33
C LYS A 18 -1.78 -8.63 -11.83
N LYS A 19 -1.86 -7.58 -12.62
CA LYS A 19 -1.36 -6.26 -12.25
C LYS A 19 -2.25 -5.62 -11.18
N ARG A 20 -1.62 -4.97 -10.20
CA ARG A 20 -2.27 -4.27 -9.09
C ARG A 20 -1.48 -3.01 -8.72
N ALA A 21 -2.16 -2.04 -8.12
CA ALA A 21 -1.54 -0.87 -7.53
C ALA A 21 -2.02 -0.70 -6.08
N ALA A 22 -1.14 -0.18 -5.22
CA ALA A 22 -1.42 0.14 -3.82
C ALA A 22 -0.62 1.37 -3.38
N CYS A 23 -1.02 2.01 -2.28
CA CYS A 23 -0.21 3.06 -1.64
C CYS A 23 0.03 2.79 -0.16
N LEU A 24 1.21 3.13 0.31
CA LEU A 24 1.44 3.44 1.72
C LEU A 24 1.07 4.90 1.94
N CYS A 25 0.01 5.14 2.71
CA CYS A 25 -0.50 6.48 2.95
C CYS A 25 0.09 7.00 4.25
N PHE A 26 1.00 7.96 4.19
CA PHE A 26 1.62 8.55 5.38
C PHE A 26 0.92 9.84 5.77
N ARG A 27 0.89 10.08 7.08
CA ARG A 27 0.32 11.30 7.64
C ARG A 27 1.19 12.53 7.40
N ASN A 28 2.51 12.34 7.42
CA ASN A 28 3.50 13.40 7.32
C ASN A 28 4.81 12.87 6.72
N GLU A 29 5.71 13.78 6.34
CA GLU A 29 6.98 13.45 5.68
C GLU A 29 7.93 12.64 6.58
N SER A 30 7.65 12.53 7.88
CA SER A 30 8.40 11.69 8.80
C SER A 30 8.18 10.18 8.53
N GLU A 31 7.15 9.81 7.76
CA GLU A 31 6.83 8.41 7.42
C GLU A 31 6.66 7.49 8.67
N GLU A 32 6.35 8.09 9.84
CA GLU A 32 6.22 7.37 11.12
C GLU A 32 4.82 6.76 11.32
N GLU A 33 3.80 7.43 10.80
CA GLU A 33 2.40 7.02 10.88
C GLU A 33 1.87 6.71 9.49
N VAL A 34 1.42 5.47 9.30
CA VAL A 34 0.88 4.95 8.06
C VAL A 34 -0.57 4.51 8.27
N ASN A 35 -1.41 4.87 7.32
CA ASN A 35 -2.69 4.23 7.14
C ASN A 35 -2.48 3.15 6.07
N PRO A 36 -2.66 1.85 6.39
CA PRO A 36 -2.54 0.78 5.40
C PRO A 36 -3.72 0.86 4.41
N GLY A 37 -3.62 1.81 3.47
CA GLY A 37 -4.48 1.99 2.31
C GLY A 37 -4.26 0.85 1.33
N LEU A 38 -4.96 -0.25 1.58
CA LEU A 38 -4.67 -1.58 1.06
C LEU A 38 -5.16 -1.78 -0.40
N GLY A 39 -4.69 -0.97 -1.35
CA GLY A 39 -5.16 -0.99 -2.73
C GLY A 39 -5.09 -2.35 -3.45
N VAL A 40 -6.21 -2.74 -4.06
CA VAL A 40 -6.32 -3.88 -4.99
C VAL A 40 -7.01 -3.44 -6.28
N GLU A 41 -6.35 -3.72 -7.40
CA GLU A 41 -6.89 -3.77 -8.77
C GLU A 41 -7.38 -2.47 -9.42
N ARG A 42 -6.58 -1.98 -10.37
CA ARG A 42 -6.96 -1.88 -11.80
C ARG A 42 -5.73 -1.51 -12.65
N PRO A 43 -5.53 -2.13 -13.82
CA PRO A 43 -4.44 -1.75 -14.72
C PRO A 43 -4.90 -1.14 -16.06
N GLU A 44 -6.19 -0.77 -16.21
CA GLU A 44 -6.64 -0.04 -17.43
C GLU A 44 -6.11 1.39 -17.42
N GLU A 45 -5.77 1.90 -16.24
CA GLU A 45 -5.19 3.21 -15.98
C GLU A 45 -3.72 3.07 -15.57
N GLU A 46 -2.95 4.14 -15.76
CA GLU A 46 -1.57 4.21 -15.27
C GLU A 46 -1.51 3.87 -13.76
N PRO A 47 -0.51 3.10 -13.28
CA PRO A 47 -0.52 2.57 -11.91
C PRO A 47 -0.60 3.65 -10.83
N ASN A 48 -0.09 4.84 -11.10
CA ASN A 48 -0.19 6.03 -10.25
C ASN A 48 -1.65 6.52 -10.07
N VAL A 49 -2.42 6.62 -11.16
CA VAL A 49 -3.83 7.05 -11.15
C VAL A 49 -4.68 6.02 -10.42
N ALA A 50 -4.44 4.74 -10.72
CA ALA A 50 -5.13 3.64 -10.05
C ALA A 50 -4.88 3.65 -8.53
N ALA A 51 -3.63 3.90 -8.11
CA ALA A 51 -3.27 3.92 -6.70
C ALA A 51 -3.98 5.04 -5.91
N VAL A 52 -4.04 6.26 -6.46
CA VAL A 52 -4.74 7.39 -5.82
C VAL A 52 -6.24 7.14 -5.70
N ARG A 53 -6.89 6.65 -6.77
CA ARG A 53 -8.33 6.37 -6.77
C ARG A 53 -8.68 5.28 -5.75
N GLU A 54 -7.93 4.18 -5.72
CA GLU A 54 -8.20 3.07 -4.79
C GLU A 54 -8.06 3.51 -3.32
N VAL A 55 -7.04 4.31 -3.01
CA VAL A 55 -6.85 4.85 -1.66
C VAL A 55 -8.05 5.72 -1.24
N CYS A 56 -8.61 6.50 -2.17
CA CYS A 56 -9.80 7.29 -1.92
C CYS A 56 -11.03 6.39 -1.66
N GLU A 57 -11.23 5.33 -2.43
CA GLU A 57 -12.36 4.41 -2.28
C GLU A 57 -12.27 3.51 -1.04
N GLU A 58 -11.06 3.06 -0.67
CA GLU A 58 -10.84 2.08 0.38
C GLU A 58 -10.52 2.70 1.75
N ALA A 59 -9.75 3.77 1.76
CA ALA A 59 -9.30 4.46 2.97
C ALA A 59 -9.91 5.85 3.12
N GLY A 60 -10.56 6.40 2.09
CA GLY A 60 -11.16 7.73 2.16
C GLY A 60 -10.13 8.83 2.32
N VAL A 61 -8.92 8.68 1.78
CA VAL A 61 -7.88 9.71 1.88
C VAL A 61 -7.47 10.20 0.49
N LYS A 62 -7.13 11.48 0.40
CA LYS A 62 -6.50 12.08 -0.78
C LYS A 62 -5.18 12.69 -0.37
N GLY A 63 -4.28 12.81 -1.34
CA GLY A 63 -2.94 13.23 -1.06
C GLY A 63 -2.09 13.44 -2.29
N THR A 64 -0.86 13.87 -2.05
CA THR A 64 0.17 13.95 -3.08
C THR A 64 0.81 12.59 -3.23
N LEU A 65 0.68 12.00 -4.42
CA LEU A 65 1.40 10.77 -4.75
C LEU A 65 2.90 11.07 -4.85
N GLY A 66 3.69 10.34 -4.08
CA GLY A 66 5.14 10.42 -4.06
C GLY A 66 5.80 9.35 -4.92
N ARG A 67 6.95 8.87 -4.45
CA ARG A 67 7.78 7.88 -5.16
C ARG A 67 7.11 6.51 -5.28
N LEU A 68 7.49 5.76 -6.31
CA LEU A 68 7.28 4.31 -6.35
C LEU A 68 8.20 3.68 -5.30
N LEU A 69 7.62 2.98 -4.33
CA LEU A 69 8.36 2.25 -3.30
C LEU A 69 8.99 0.98 -3.87
N GLY A 70 8.23 0.26 -4.69
CA GLY A 70 8.68 -0.99 -5.28
C GLY A 70 7.55 -1.75 -5.99
N ILE A 71 7.93 -2.86 -6.61
CA ILE A 71 7.02 -3.79 -7.27
C ILE A 71 7.10 -5.11 -6.50
N PHE A 72 5.98 -5.50 -5.90
CA PHE A 72 5.90 -6.67 -5.04
C PHE A 72 5.12 -7.79 -5.73
N GLU A 73 5.77 -8.93 -5.86
CA GLU A 73 5.19 -10.10 -6.51
C GLU A 73 4.69 -11.10 -5.46
N ASN A 74 3.46 -11.57 -5.64
CA ASN A 74 2.90 -12.69 -4.91
C ASN A 74 2.79 -13.87 -5.86
N THR A 75 3.76 -14.77 -5.82
CA THR A 75 3.81 -15.98 -6.66
C THR A 75 2.64 -16.93 -6.37
N GLY A 76 2.19 -17.02 -5.13
CA GLY A 76 1.10 -17.92 -4.71
C GLY A 76 -0.26 -17.54 -5.31
N ARG A 77 -0.55 -16.24 -5.42
CA ARG A 77 -1.79 -15.74 -6.06
C ARG A 77 -1.58 -15.18 -7.46
N LYS A 78 -0.34 -15.20 -7.97
CA LYS A 78 0.11 -14.56 -9.22
C LYS A 78 -0.30 -13.09 -9.31
N TYR A 79 0.07 -12.29 -8.32
CA TYR A 79 -0.17 -10.84 -8.32
C TYR A 79 1.14 -10.07 -8.45
N ARG A 80 1.14 -8.98 -9.21
CA ARG A 80 2.23 -8.01 -9.26
C ARG A 80 1.69 -6.65 -8.83
N THR A 81 2.16 -6.16 -7.68
CA THR A 81 1.61 -4.95 -7.04
C THR A 81 2.63 -3.83 -7.07
N TYR A 82 2.30 -2.75 -7.77
CA TYR A 82 3.04 -1.50 -7.75
C TYR A 82 2.66 -0.73 -6.49
N VAL A 83 3.61 -0.49 -5.60
CA VAL A 83 3.36 0.19 -4.34
C VAL A 83 3.97 1.58 -4.40
N TYR A 84 3.13 2.59 -4.19
CA TYR A 84 3.54 3.99 -4.14
C TYR A 84 3.50 4.53 -2.71
N VAL A 85 4.23 5.60 -2.48
CA VAL A 85 4.10 6.43 -1.27
C VAL A 85 3.06 7.51 -1.56
N LEU A 86 2.12 7.75 -0.65
CA LEU A 86 1.14 8.84 -0.76
C LEU A 86 1.15 9.67 0.52
N MET A 87 1.37 10.97 0.36
CA MET A 87 1.34 11.94 1.45
C MET A 87 -0.09 12.45 1.62
N VAL A 88 -0.76 12.04 2.70
CA VAL A 88 -2.17 12.39 2.93
C VAL A 88 -2.30 13.87 3.23
N THR A 89 -3.11 14.54 2.42
CA THR A 89 -3.44 15.97 2.58
C THR A 89 -4.89 16.18 3.03
N GLU A 90 -5.78 15.22 2.74
CA GLU A 90 -7.21 15.31 3.01
C GLU A 90 -7.75 13.95 3.47
N MET A 91 -8.63 13.96 4.48
CA MET A 91 -9.36 12.77 4.95
C MET A 91 -10.86 13.00 4.80
N LEU A 92 -11.53 12.12 4.06
CA LEU A 92 -12.98 12.11 3.87
C LEU A 92 -13.64 11.46 5.08
N GLU A 93 -14.68 12.07 5.65
CA GLU A 93 -15.43 11.49 6.78
C GLU A 93 -16.18 10.22 6.35
N ASP A 94 -16.87 10.30 5.21
CA ASP A 94 -17.54 9.17 4.55
C ASP A 94 -16.82 8.80 3.26
N TRP A 95 -16.56 7.50 3.09
CA TRP A 95 -15.93 6.96 1.88
C TRP A 95 -16.59 5.65 1.44
N GLU A 96 -16.40 5.29 0.18
CA GLU A 96 -17.13 4.19 -0.48
C GLU A 96 -17.10 2.89 0.34
N ASP A 97 -15.93 2.42 0.78
CA ASP A 97 -15.83 1.18 1.55
C ASP A 97 -16.37 1.29 2.98
N SER A 98 -16.32 2.47 3.61
CA SER A 98 -16.97 2.66 4.91
C SER A 98 -18.47 2.50 4.76
N VAL A 99 -19.05 3.17 3.77
CA VAL A 99 -20.51 3.19 3.54
C VAL A 99 -21.02 1.84 3.03
N ASN A 100 -20.30 1.21 2.09
CA ASN A 100 -20.79 0.00 1.42
C ASN A 100 -20.52 -1.29 2.21
N ILE A 101 -19.40 -1.37 2.93
CA ILE A 101 -18.99 -2.62 3.60
C ILE A 101 -18.58 -2.41 5.07
N GLY A 102 -18.69 -1.20 5.62
CA GLY A 102 -18.33 -0.91 7.00
C GLY A 102 -16.84 -0.96 7.27
N ARG A 103 -16.00 -0.73 6.24
CA ARG A 103 -14.55 -0.75 6.39
C ARG A 103 -14.11 0.37 7.33
N LYS A 104 -13.27 0.04 8.31
CA LYS A 104 -12.66 1.01 9.20
C LYS A 104 -11.25 1.35 8.72
N ARG A 105 -10.82 2.56 9.04
CA ARG A 105 -9.46 3.03 8.84
C ARG A 105 -8.89 3.48 10.18
N GLU A 106 -7.61 3.24 10.37
CA GLU A 106 -6.89 3.67 11.56
C GLU A 106 -5.45 3.96 11.16
N TRP A 107 -4.84 4.93 11.86
CA TRP A 107 -3.43 5.25 11.71
C TRP A 107 -2.63 4.31 12.60
N PHE A 108 -1.65 3.65 12.01
CA PHE A 108 -0.73 2.80 12.73
C PHE A 108 0.67 3.40 12.65
N LYS A 109 1.47 3.20 13.69
CA LYS A 109 2.91 3.41 13.55
C LYS A 109 3.46 2.40 12.54
N THR A 110 4.48 2.78 11.78
CA THR A 110 5.08 1.93 10.75
C THR A 110 5.47 0.55 11.29
N ASP A 111 6.10 0.49 12.46
CA ASP A 111 6.46 -0.77 13.13
C ASP A 111 5.23 -1.63 13.51
N ASP A 112 4.18 -0.99 14.03
CA ASP A 112 2.95 -1.67 14.45
C ASP A 112 2.16 -2.18 13.23
N ALA A 113 2.10 -1.38 12.16
CA ALA A 113 1.48 -1.76 10.90
C ALA A 113 2.14 -3.00 10.31
N SER A 114 3.48 -3.03 10.28
CA SER A 114 4.24 -4.20 9.82
C SER A 114 3.90 -5.44 10.64
N ARG A 115 3.91 -5.35 11.98
CA ARG A 115 3.56 -6.47 12.87
C ARG A 115 2.14 -7.00 12.66
N VAL A 116 1.16 -6.11 12.54
CA VAL A 116 -0.24 -6.50 12.30
C VAL A 116 -0.39 -7.21 10.95
N LEU A 117 0.33 -6.73 9.93
CA LEU A 117 0.29 -7.30 8.58
C LEU A 117 1.03 -8.63 8.47
N GLN A 118 2.11 -8.84 9.23
CA GLN A 118 2.86 -10.12 9.21
C GLN A 118 1.95 -11.33 9.46
N CYS A 119 0.98 -11.22 10.37
CA CYS A 119 0.09 -12.32 10.74
C CYS A 119 -0.89 -12.74 9.63
N HIS A 120 -1.32 -11.81 8.77
CA HIS A 120 -2.44 -12.05 7.85
C HIS A 120 -2.15 -11.74 6.38
N LYS A 121 -1.12 -10.94 6.11
CA LYS A 121 -0.75 -10.36 4.82
C LYS A 121 0.78 -10.15 4.75
N PRO A 122 1.60 -11.21 4.80
CA PRO A 122 3.06 -11.09 4.87
C PRO A 122 3.67 -10.32 3.67
N VAL A 123 3.10 -10.45 2.47
CA VAL A 123 3.54 -9.68 1.29
C VAL A 123 3.33 -8.17 1.46
N GLN A 124 2.36 -7.75 2.28
CA GLN A 124 2.15 -6.32 2.57
C GLN A 124 3.06 -5.84 3.69
N ALA A 125 3.42 -6.72 4.62
CA ALA A 125 4.42 -6.41 5.63
C ALA A 125 5.79 -6.12 4.99
N SER A 126 6.16 -6.84 3.91
CA SER A 126 7.41 -6.58 3.19
C SER A 126 7.46 -5.21 2.50
N TYR A 127 6.34 -4.49 2.37
CA TYR A 127 6.35 -3.11 1.87
C TYR A 127 7.12 -2.21 2.83
N PHE A 128 6.99 -2.44 4.14
CA PHE A 128 7.66 -1.65 5.17
C PHE A 128 9.15 -1.94 5.24
N GLU A 129 9.58 -3.18 5.00
CA GLU A 129 11.00 -3.53 4.91
C GLU A 129 11.70 -2.70 3.83
N GLN A 130 11.07 -2.52 2.66
CA GLN A 130 11.62 -1.70 1.57
C GLN A 130 11.51 -0.19 1.82
N GLN A 131 10.59 0.24 2.70
CA GLN A 131 10.51 1.64 3.12
C GLN A 131 11.68 2.02 4.01
N HIS A 132 12.09 1.16 4.94
CA HIS A 132 13.26 1.39 5.79
C HIS A 132 14.59 1.36 5.02
N ASP A 133 14.64 0.65 3.89
CA ASP A 133 15.84 0.55 3.03
C ASP A 133 15.92 1.70 2.00
N ALA A 134 14.91 2.58 1.94
CA ALA A 134 14.92 3.74 1.06
C ALA A 134 15.95 4.77 1.55
N PRO A 135 16.85 5.29 0.68
CA PRO A 135 17.96 6.17 1.06
C PRO A 135 17.48 7.59 1.40
N GLY A 136 16.74 7.73 2.50
CA GLY A 136 16.17 9.01 2.94
C GLY A 136 15.70 9.06 4.39
N VAL A 137 15.51 7.93 5.08
CA VAL A 137 15.15 7.90 6.50
C VAL A 137 15.91 6.77 7.18
N ALA A 138 16.71 7.12 8.19
CA ALA A 138 17.61 6.29 8.99
C ALA A 138 19.01 6.01 8.41
N LEU A 139 19.87 7.02 8.54
CA LEU A 139 21.22 6.78 9.05
C LEU A 139 21.09 6.04 10.40
N ALA A 140 21.86 4.96 10.57
CA ALA A 140 22.12 4.22 11.79
C ALA A 140 21.05 3.19 12.22
N PHE A 141 21.18 1.95 11.77
CA PHE A 141 21.23 0.78 12.67
C PHE A 141 21.95 -0.40 11.98
N VAL A 142 23.27 -0.44 12.19
CA VAL A 142 24.07 -1.66 12.44
C VAL A 142 24.03 -2.78 11.39
N ILE A 143 25.03 -2.79 10.49
CA ILE A 143 25.88 -4.00 10.30
C ILE A 143 27.36 -3.56 10.25
N THR A 144 27.84 -3.03 11.37
CA THR A 144 29.23 -3.26 11.80
C THR A 144 29.16 -4.01 13.12
N LEU A 145 29.38 -5.32 13.05
CA LEU A 145 30.10 -6.19 14.00
C LEU A 145 29.49 -7.60 13.98
N GLY A 146 30.31 -8.58 13.58
CA GLY A 146 29.93 -9.99 13.63
C GLY A 146 30.84 -10.98 12.91
N HIS A 147 32.15 -10.70 12.77
CA HIS A 147 33.14 -11.77 12.65
C HIS A 147 33.71 -12.01 14.05
N ILE A 148 33.45 -13.20 14.59
CA ILE A 148 34.26 -13.86 15.63
C ILE A 148 35.40 -14.56 14.90
#